data_AF-H3A9J0-F1
#
_entry.id   AF-H3A9J0-F1
#
_cell.length_a   1.000
_cell.length_b   1.000
_cell.length_c   1.000
_cell.angle_alpha   90.00
_cell.angle_beta   90.00
_cell.angle_gamma   90.00
#
_symmetry.space_group_name_H-M   'P 1'
#
loop_
_entity.id
_entity.type
_entity.pdbx_description
1 polymer ?
#
loop_
_entity_poly.entity_id
_entity_poly.type
_entity_poly.pdbx_seq_one_letter_code
_entity_poly.pdbx_strand_id
1 'polypeptide(L)'
;GKLEENNNMQLLNRIEIQALDPEKCYKYLGMQQLLNITAMKAQEAVTATFKKRLRLIMKTQLTASLARLYLPRKVGGRGLLNLADLYRRQEAGLQDYFLNKELPIHKAAVRADKGYTPLFLSKENHPIESRTVQSRLDEWSTKTLHRRFYAALHNENIDVEVSTAWLQEGSLFPETEGFALAIQDQIVATNNYRKYIINENVPDKCRFCGTTNERIQHITNGCPVLSYTEYLQRHNNVAKIIHQQLGKDRGLLAEETPYFKYQPARMLQKDDVKVNWDEPIVTDRTVAHNRPDILVMDWKNKWADIIDIAVPNDENVSRAWSEKVQKYQDLAIDLKHVYRLDKVRVMPIIISVNGLVLKVIHESL
;
A
#
# COMPACT_ATOMS: atom_id res chain seq x y z
N GLY A 1 -33.35 30.53 21.10
CA GLY A 1 -33.53 31.32 22.33
C GLY A 1 -32.83 32.64 22.15
N LYS A 2 -33.40 33.73 22.65
CA LYS A 2 -32.65 34.99 22.79
C LYS A 2 -31.60 34.79 23.88
N LEU A 3 -30.38 35.26 23.63
CA LEU A 3 -29.35 35.40 24.66
C LEU A 3 -29.83 36.51 25.61
N GLU A 4 -30.01 36.19 26.89
CA GLU A 4 -30.14 37.18 27.95
C GLU A 4 -28.77 37.31 28.62
N GLU A 5 -28.22 38.52 28.59
CA GLU A 5 -27.00 38.85 29.33
C GLU A 5 -27.32 39.00 30.81
N ASN A 6 -26.57 38.30 31.65
CA ASN A 6 -26.63 38.44 33.09
C ASN A 6 -25.29 38.97 33.57
N ASN A 7 -25.29 40.17 34.15
CA ASN A 7 -24.07 40.79 34.63
C ASN A 7 -23.61 40.07 35.91
N ASN A 8 -22.48 39.37 35.80
CA ASN A 8 -21.66 38.85 36.90
C ASN A 8 -22.30 37.76 37.79
N MET A 9 -22.30 36.51 37.30
CA MET A 9 -22.48 35.35 38.19
C MET A 9 -21.27 35.24 39.14
N GLN A 10 -21.47 35.61 40.41
CA GLN A 10 -20.48 35.39 41.46
C GLN A 10 -20.48 33.92 41.90
N LEU A 11 -19.39 33.20 41.60
CA LEU A 11 -19.13 31.90 42.20
C LEU A 11 -18.49 32.07 43.59
N LEU A 12 -18.67 31.08 44.45
CA LEU A 12 -18.35 31.04 45.89
C LEU A 12 -16.95 31.56 46.32
N ASN A 13 -16.01 31.75 45.38
CA ASN A 13 -14.63 32.14 45.65
C ASN A 13 -14.20 33.51 45.06
N ARG A 14 -15.13 34.45 44.81
CA ARG A 14 -14.82 35.79 44.23
C ARG A 14 -14.07 35.75 42.90
N ILE A 15 -14.24 34.69 42.12
CA ILE A 15 -13.77 34.63 40.73
C ILE A 15 -14.89 35.23 39.87
N GLU A 16 -14.66 36.43 39.34
CA GLU A 16 -15.53 37.02 38.33
C GLU A 16 -15.25 36.38 36.97
N ILE A 17 -16.23 35.67 36.41
CA ILE A 17 -16.17 35.21 35.03
C ILE A 17 -16.53 36.40 34.14
N GLN A 18 -15.53 37.05 33.54
CA GLN A 18 -15.79 38.08 32.54
C GLN A 18 -16.40 37.45 31.29
N ALA A 19 -17.48 38.07 30.80
CA ALA A 19 -18.03 37.74 29.49
C ALA A 19 -16.96 37.99 28.41
N LEU A 20 -16.59 36.94 27.70
CA LEU A 20 -15.65 37.02 26.59
C LEU A 20 -16.40 37.50 25.35
N ASP A 21 -15.92 38.60 24.78
CA ASP A 21 -16.51 39.27 23.61
C ASP A 21 -16.75 38.28 22.44
N PRO A 22 -17.98 38.16 21.91
CA PRO A 22 -18.34 37.19 20.87
C PRO A 22 -17.46 37.21 19.60
N GLU A 23 -16.85 38.36 19.30
CA GLU A 23 -16.02 38.56 18.11
C GLU A 23 -14.51 38.42 18.38
N LYS A 24 -14.08 38.29 19.64
CA LYS A 24 -12.66 38.18 19.97
C LYS A 24 -12.11 36.80 19.65
N CYS A 25 -11.17 36.78 18.71
CA CYS A 25 -10.30 35.63 18.47
C CYS A 25 -9.17 35.61 19.51
N TYR A 26 -8.90 34.47 20.13
CA TYR A 26 -7.69 34.26 20.92
C TYR A 26 -6.82 33.15 20.32
N LYS A 27 -5.51 33.22 20.56
CA LYS A 27 -4.53 32.29 19.97
C LYS A 27 -4.16 31.23 21.00
N TYR A 28 -4.54 29.97 20.74
CA TYR A 28 -4.16 28.83 21.58
C TYR A 28 -3.35 27.82 20.77
N LEU A 29 -2.15 27.46 21.26
CA LEU A 29 -1.21 26.56 20.56
C LEU A 29 -0.94 26.93 19.09
N GLY A 30 -0.96 28.24 18.79
CA GLY A 30 -0.71 28.75 17.43
C GLY A 30 -1.94 28.85 16.54
N MET A 31 -3.12 28.45 16.99
CA MET A 31 -4.38 28.46 16.23
C MET A 31 -5.31 29.57 16.76
N GLN A 32 -6.00 30.28 15.87
CA GLN A 32 -7.05 31.24 16.24
C GLN A 32 -8.34 30.50 16.60
N GLN A 33 -8.90 30.76 17.78
CA GLN A 33 -10.19 30.25 18.24
C GLN A 33 -11.19 31.42 18.33
N LEU A 34 -12.36 31.26 17.69
CA LEU A 34 -13.52 32.14 17.77
C LEU A 34 -14.50 31.62 18.83
N LEU A 35 -15.19 32.51 19.56
CA LEU A 35 -16.32 32.15 20.45
C LEU A 35 -17.58 31.81 19.67
N ASN A 36 -17.84 32.51 18.57
CA ASN A 36 -18.86 32.09 17.62
C ASN A 36 -18.37 30.86 16.87
N ILE A 37 -18.96 29.72 17.19
CA ILE A 37 -18.72 28.39 16.61
C ILE A 37 -19.05 28.43 15.12
N THR A 38 -18.17 29.02 14.31
CA THR A 38 -18.00 28.55 12.92
C THR A 38 -17.01 27.40 12.97
N ALA A 39 -17.43 26.29 13.60
CA ALA A 39 -16.67 25.04 13.68
C ALA A 39 -16.11 24.66 12.31
N MET A 40 -16.86 24.94 11.24
CA MET A 40 -16.41 24.80 9.84
C MET A 40 -15.09 25.53 9.54
N LYS A 41 -14.97 26.83 9.87
CA LYS A 41 -13.75 27.61 9.54
C LYS A 41 -12.53 27.13 10.33
N ALA A 42 -12.72 26.78 11.60
CA ALA A 42 -11.65 26.21 12.43
C ALA A 42 -11.23 24.82 11.90
N GLN A 43 -12.20 23.97 11.55
CA GLN A 43 -11.95 22.65 10.97
C GLN A 43 -11.23 22.73 9.63
N GLU A 44 -11.62 23.67 8.76
CA GLU A 44 -10.96 23.94 7.48
C GLU A 44 -9.51 24.39 7.69
N ALA A 45 -9.27 25.33 8.61
CA ALA A 45 -7.92 25.84 8.92
C ALA A 45 -7.01 24.75 9.52
N VAL A 46 -7.52 23.95 10.45
CA VAL A 46 -6.80 22.80 11.03
C VAL A 46 -6.49 21.76 9.94
N THR A 47 -7.48 21.43 9.11
CA THR A 47 -7.33 20.45 8.03
C THR A 47 -6.31 20.93 6.99
N ALA A 48 -6.36 22.20 6.61
CA ALA A 48 -5.41 22.81 5.68
C ALA A 48 -3.99 22.79 6.26
N THR A 49 -3.83 23.15 7.53
CA THR A 49 -2.53 23.13 8.23
C THR A 49 -1.98 21.71 8.36
N PHE A 50 -2.82 20.74 8.73
CA PHE A 50 -2.45 19.32 8.78
C PHE A 50 -2.03 18.81 7.42
N LYS A 51 -2.81 19.06 6.36
CA LYS A 51 -2.47 18.69 4.98
C LYS A 51 -1.17 19.34 4.53
N LYS A 52 -0.92 20.61 4.88
CA LYS A 52 0.33 21.31 4.57
C LYS A 52 1.53 20.64 5.25
N ARG A 53 1.44 20.37 6.56
CA ARG A 53 2.50 19.68 7.32
C ARG A 53 2.73 18.26 6.79
N LEU A 54 1.65 17.54 6.51
CA LEU A 54 1.72 16.21 5.91
C LEU A 54 2.42 16.26 4.55
N ARG A 55 2.08 17.20 3.66
CA ARG A 55 2.79 17.35 2.38
C ARG A 55 4.28 17.67 2.53
N LEU A 56 4.64 18.47 3.54
CA LEU A 56 6.05 18.77 3.84
C LEU A 56 6.82 17.53 4.32
N ILE A 57 6.20 16.72 5.17
CA ILE A 57 6.80 15.48 5.70
C ILE A 57 6.88 14.40 4.62
N MET A 58 5.79 14.24 3.86
CA MET A 58 5.63 13.15 2.90
C MET A 58 6.24 13.47 1.54
N LYS A 59 6.65 14.72 1.29
CA LYS A 59 7.17 15.31 0.03
C LYS A 59 6.51 14.79 -1.26
N THR A 60 5.21 14.46 -1.25
CA THR A 60 4.46 14.11 -2.46
C THR A 60 3.31 15.08 -2.72
N GLN A 61 3.09 15.37 -4.01
CA GLN A 61 1.88 16.06 -4.50
C GLN A 61 0.87 15.11 -5.14
N LEU A 62 1.28 13.88 -5.48
CA LEU A 62 0.40 12.86 -6.04
C LEU A 62 -0.43 12.24 -4.93
N THR A 63 -1.73 12.53 -4.95
CA THR A 63 -2.69 11.85 -4.09
C THR A 63 -3.22 10.64 -4.84
N ALA A 64 -2.77 9.45 -4.43
CA ALA A 64 -3.51 8.20 -4.59
C ALA A 64 -5.00 8.39 -4.20
N SER A 65 -5.85 7.41 -4.48
CA SER A 65 -7.25 7.42 -4.06
C SER A 65 -7.38 7.87 -2.60
N LEU A 66 -8.20 8.90 -2.36
CA LEU A 66 -8.40 9.47 -1.02
C LEU A 66 -8.85 8.40 -0.01
N ALA A 67 -9.59 7.39 -0.47
CA ALA A 67 -9.98 6.25 0.34
C ALA A 67 -8.76 5.49 0.86
N ARG A 68 -7.80 5.18 -0.01
CA ARG A 68 -6.57 4.44 0.34
C ARG A 68 -5.65 5.19 1.29
N LEU A 69 -5.67 6.52 1.27
CA LEU A 69 -4.90 7.33 2.23
C LEU A 69 -5.24 6.96 3.68
N TYR A 70 -6.51 6.67 3.95
CA TYR A 70 -7.02 6.42 5.30
C TYR A 70 -7.41 4.95 5.56
N LEU A 71 -7.39 4.10 4.53
CA LEU A 71 -7.58 2.66 4.72
C LEU A 71 -6.42 2.06 5.52
N PRO A 72 -6.67 1.03 6.34
CA PRO A 72 -5.60 0.30 7.04
C PRO A 72 -4.54 -0.27 6.09
N ARG A 73 -3.30 -0.34 6.55
CA ARG A 73 -2.16 -0.88 5.78
C ARG A 73 -2.38 -2.33 5.33
N LYS A 74 -2.94 -3.16 6.21
CA LYS A 74 -3.28 -4.57 5.95
C LYS A 74 -4.30 -4.83 4.83
N VAL A 75 -5.03 -3.79 4.38
CA VAL A 75 -5.99 -3.89 3.26
C VAL A 75 -5.56 -3.03 2.08
N GLY A 76 -4.28 -2.69 1.98
CA GLY A 76 -3.72 -1.93 0.86
C GLY A 76 -3.86 -0.41 0.99
N GLY A 77 -4.12 0.13 2.19
CA GLY A 77 -4.12 1.56 2.45
C GLY A 77 -2.81 2.09 3.06
N ARG A 78 -2.76 3.40 3.35
CA ARG A 78 -1.60 4.06 3.99
C ARG A 78 -1.70 4.15 5.51
N GLY A 79 -2.87 3.86 6.06
CA GLY A 79 -3.14 3.93 7.49
C GLY A 79 -3.04 5.34 8.08
N LEU A 80 -3.16 6.41 7.26
CA LEU A 80 -3.15 7.75 7.82
C LEU A 80 -4.43 8.03 8.59
N LEU A 81 -4.33 8.92 9.57
CA LEU A 81 -5.47 9.37 10.34
C LEU A 81 -6.29 10.39 9.54
N ASN A 82 -7.60 10.18 9.50
CA ASN A 82 -8.55 11.16 9.00
C ASN A 82 -9.04 12.04 10.17
N LEU A 83 -8.66 13.32 10.16
CA LEU A 83 -9.04 14.26 11.22
C LEU A 83 -10.55 14.44 11.35
N ALA A 84 -11.30 14.42 10.25
CA ALA A 84 -12.75 14.54 10.30
C ALA A 84 -13.39 13.31 10.95
N ASP A 85 -12.88 12.10 10.67
CA ASP A 85 -13.36 10.88 11.33
C ASP A 85 -12.97 10.83 12.80
N LEU A 86 -11.78 11.32 13.17
CA LEU A 86 -11.37 11.41 14.58
C LEU A 86 -12.28 12.37 15.34
N TYR A 87 -12.54 13.55 14.77
CA TYR A 87 -13.44 14.53 15.34
C TYR A 87 -14.85 13.98 15.53
N ARG A 88 -15.43 13.37 14.48
CA ARG A 88 -16.77 12.74 14.57
C ARG A 88 -16.84 11.61 15.60
N ARG A 89 -15.77 10.82 15.74
CA ARG A 89 -15.69 9.78 16.78
C ARG A 89 -15.69 10.37 18.20
N GLN A 90 -15.04 11.53 18.39
CA GLN A 90 -15.09 12.23 19.67
C GLN A 90 -16.48 12.79 19.96
N GLU A 91 -17.14 13.38 18.96
CA GLU A 91 -18.53 13.84 19.10
C GLU A 91 -19.47 12.67 19.43
N ALA A 92 -19.34 11.54 18.72
CA ALA A 92 -20.13 10.33 18.98
C ALA A 92 -19.92 9.80 20.41
N GLY A 93 -18.66 9.75 20.87
CA GLY A 93 -18.34 9.32 22.23
C GLY A 93 -18.87 10.27 23.31
N LEU A 94 -18.85 11.58 23.06
CA LEU A 94 -19.45 12.57 23.96
C LEU A 94 -20.98 12.46 23.97
N GLN A 95 -21.60 12.29 22.81
CA GLN A 95 -23.04 12.08 22.68
C GLN A 95 -23.46 10.85 23.49
N ASP A 96 -22.79 9.72 23.30
CA ASP A 96 -23.03 8.48 24.05
C ASP A 96 -22.85 8.67 25.57
N TYR A 97 -21.76 9.35 25.97
CA TYR A 97 -21.52 9.66 27.38
C TYR A 97 -22.66 10.49 28.01
N PHE A 98 -23.15 11.54 27.35
CA PHE A 98 -24.22 12.36 27.89
C PHE A 98 -25.57 11.64 27.92
N LEU A 99 -25.87 10.81 26.92
CA LEU A 99 -27.11 10.05 26.84
C LEU A 99 -27.17 8.90 27.86
N ASN A 100 -26.04 8.27 28.16
CA ASN A 100 -25.97 7.12 29.07
C ASN A 100 -25.69 7.50 30.54
N LYS A 101 -25.38 8.76 30.85
CA LYS A 101 -25.11 9.20 32.23
C LYS A 101 -26.38 9.61 32.97
N GLU A 102 -26.62 8.93 34.09
CA GLU A 102 -27.81 9.09 34.94
C GLU A 102 -27.83 10.34 35.83
N LEU A 103 -26.72 11.09 35.92
CA LEU A 103 -26.61 12.21 36.85
C LEU A 103 -27.54 13.39 36.48
N PRO A 104 -28.08 14.13 37.47
CA PRO A 104 -29.02 15.23 37.21
C PRO A 104 -28.50 16.31 36.25
N ILE A 105 -27.21 16.63 36.31
CA ILE A 105 -26.58 17.64 35.46
C ILE A 105 -26.53 17.19 33.98
N HIS A 106 -26.27 15.91 33.71
CA HIS A 106 -26.28 15.36 32.35
C HIS A 106 -27.69 15.33 31.77
N LYS A 107 -28.68 14.89 32.55
CA LYS A 107 -30.10 14.93 32.13
C LYS A 107 -30.61 16.35 31.89
N ALA A 108 -30.09 17.35 32.62
CA ALA A 108 -30.39 18.76 32.37
C ALA A 108 -29.73 19.25 31.07
N ALA A 109 -28.46 18.91 30.84
CA ALA A 109 -27.73 19.24 29.62
C ALA A 109 -28.38 18.64 28.36
N VAL A 110 -28.77 17.36 28.40
CA VAL A 110 -29.47 16.68 27.30
C VAL A 110 -30.78 17.37 26.94
N ARG A 111 -31.59 17.77 27.93
CA ARG A 111 -32.86 18.50 27.70
C ARG A 111 -32.65 19.92 27.16
N ALA A 112 -31.54 20.56 27.51
CA ALA A 112 -31.22 21.92 27.09
C ALA A 112 -30.68 22.00 25.66
N ASP A 113 -29.94 20.97 25.20
CA ASP A 113 -29.29 20.97 23.88
C ASP A 113 -30.26 20.64 22.73
N LYS A 114 -31.04 21.65 22.33
CA LYS A 114 -31.96 21.62 21.17
C LYS A 114 -31.25 21.80 19.81
N GLY A 115 -30.00 21.35 19.72
CA GLY A 115 -29.11 21.61 18.57
C GLY A 115 -28.29 22.88 18.71
N TYR A 116 -28.00 23.28 19.96
CA TYR A 116 -27.04 24.35 20.24
C TYR A 116 -25.60 23.85 20.15
N THR A 117 -25.40 22.54 20.35
CA THR A 117 -24.14 21.86 20.17
C THR A 117 -24.17 20.90 18.98
N PRO A 118 -23.00 20.52 18.43
CA PRO A 118 -22.91 19.48 17.40
C PRO A 118 -23.38 18.08 17.87
N LEU A 119 -23.64 17.89 19.16
CA LEU A 119 -24.06 16.60 19.73
C LEU A 119 -25.56 16.32 19.55
N PHE A 120 -26.38 17.36 19.30
CA PHE A 120 -27.83 17.25 19.11
C PHE A 120 -28.54 16.40 20.17
N LEU A 121 -28.18 16.56 21.46
CA LEU A 121 -28.57 15.61 22.51
C LEU A 121 -30.09 15.48 22.71
N SER A 122 -30.87 16.54 22.46
CA SER A 122 -32.32 16.51 22.66
C SER A 122 -33.10 15.97 21.46
N LYS A 123 -32.46 15.66 20.33
CA LYS A 123 -33.13 15.08 19.15
C LYS A 123 -33.09 13.56 19.23
N GLU A 124 -34.26 12.93 19.17
CA GLU A 124 -34.33 11.46 19.04
C GLU A 124 -33.70 11.01 17.72
N ASN A 125 -32.93 9.92 17.78
CA ASN A 125 -32.31 9.25 16.62
C ASN A 125 -31.39 10.12 15.75
N HIS A 126 -30.44 10.84 16.35
CA HIS A 126 -29.38 11.52 15.60
C HIS A 126 -28.00 10.87 15.82
N PRO A 127 -27.76 9.63 15.34
CA PRO A 127 -26.45 9.00 15.45
C PRO A 127 -25.42 9.76 14.61
N ILE A 128 -24.27 10.03 15.22
CA ILE A 128 -23.16 10.68 14.52
C ILE A 128 -22.45 9.64 13.65
N GLU A 129 -22.71 9.67 12.34
CA GLU A 129 -22.12 8.74 11.39
C GLU A 129 -20.59 8.90 11.28
N SER A 130 -19.88 7.83 11.62
CA SER A 130 -18.45 7.70 11.36
C SER A 130 -18.21 6.82 10.13
N ARG A 131 -17.26 7.21 9.27
CA ARG A 131 -16.90 6.40 8.11
C ARG A 131 -16.24 5.11 8.57
N THR A 132 -16.82 3.98 8.18
CA THR A 132 -16.26 2.66 8.45
C THR A 132 -15.16 2.29 7.45
N VAL A 133 -14.35 1.29 7.80
CA VAL A 133 -13.38 0.69 6.85
C VAL A 133 -14.10 0.16 5.62
N GLN A 134 -15.26 -0.50 5.79
CA GLN A 134 -16.05 -1.05 4.69
C GLN A 134 -16.51 0.04 3.72
N SER A 135 -17.07 1.15 4.23
CA SER A 135 -17.48 2.29 3.40
C SER A 135 -16.33 2.84 2.54
N ARG A 136 -15.10 2.82 3.06
CA ARG A 136 -13.90 3.24 2.31
C ARG A 136 -13.46 2.21 1.27
N LEU A 137 -13.61 0.91 1.56
CA LEU A 137 -13.38 -0.16 0.57
C LEU A 137 -14.40 -0.06 -0.57
N ASP A 138 -15.66 0.23 -0.27
CA ASP A 138 -16.71 0.44 -1.26
C ASP A 138 -16.45 1.70 -2.11
N GLU A 139 -16.00 2.79 -1.48
CA GLU A 139 -15.56 4.00 -2.21
C GLU A 139 -14.37 3.69 -3.14
N TRP A 140 -13.47 2.82 -2.72
CA TRP A 140 -12.31 2.45 -3.52
C TRP A 140 -12.69 1.53 -4.68
N SER A 141 -13.58 0.56 -4.45
CA SER A 141 -14.00 -0.43 -5.44
C SER A 141 -14.92 0.13 -6.53
N THR A 142 -15.62 1.24 -6.27
CA THR A 142 -16.58 1.86 -7.20
C THR A 142 -15.94 2.81 -8.22
N LYS A 143 -14.76 3.38 -7.94
CA LYS A 143 -14.09 4.33 -8.84
C LYS A 143 -13.48 3.63 -10.05
N THR A 144 -13.87 4.04 -11.26
CA THR A 144 -13.55 3.37 -12.54
C THR A 144 -12.06 3.03 -12.75
N LEU A 145 -11.15 3.95 -12.43
CA LEU A 145 -9.70 3.71 -12.57
C LEU A 145 -9.11 2.96 -11.36
N HIS A 146 -9.45 3.37 -10.14
CA HIS A 146 -8.85 2.80 -8.92
C HIS A 146 -9.34 1.38 -8.62
N ARG A 147 -10.53 1.01 -9.11
CA ARG A 147 -11.08 -0.35 -9.02
C ARG A 147 -10.12 -1.39 -9.58
N ARG A 148 -9.29 -1.06 -10.58
CA ARG A 148 -8.43 -2.03 -11.26
C ARG A 148 -7.52 -2.77 -10.29
N PHE A 149 -6.74 -2.04 -9.49
CA PHE A 149 -5.87 -2.67 -8.51
C PHE A 149 -6.68 -3.31 -7.37
N TYR A 150 -7.79 -2.70 -6.93
CA TYR A 150 -8.67 -3.33 -5.93
C TYR A 150 -9.16 -4.72 -6.40
N ALA A 151 -9.66 -4.81 -7.62
CA ALA A 151 -10.18 -6.05 -8.20
C ALA A 151 -9.07 -7.09 -8.42
N ALA A 152 -7.87 -6.65 -8.80
CA ALA A 152 -6.73 -7.53 -8.95
C ALA A 152 -6.23 -8.06 -7.59
N LEU A 153 -6.15 -7.20 -6.57
CA LEU A 153 -5.75 -7.56 -5.21
C LEU A 153 -6.71 -8.57 -4.56
N HIS A 154 -8.02 -8.40 -4.79
CA HIS A 154 -9.06 -9.29 -4.23
C HIS A 154 -9.45 -10.43 -5.17
N ASN A 155 -8.64 -10.73 -6.19
CA ASN A 155 -8.83 -11.92 -7.00
C ASN A 155 -8.58 -13.18 -6.15
N GLU A 156 -9.33 -14.25 -6.40
CA GLU A 156 -9.29 -15.50 -5.63
C GLU A 156 -7.88 -16.09 -5.46
N ASN A 157 -7.03 -15.94 -6.48
CA ASN A 157 -5.69 -16.53 -6.51
C ASN A 157 -4.59 -15.65 -5.90
N ILE A 158 -4.92 -14.41 -5.49
CA ILE A 158 -3.96 -13.43 -5.01
C ILE A 158 -3.93 -13.41 -3.49
N ASP A 159 -2.72 -13.40 -2.95
CA ASP A 159 -2.50 -13.29 -1.51
C ASP A 159 -2.47 -11.81 -1.11
N VAL A 160 -3.55 -11.35 -0.46
CA VAL A 160 -3.68 -9.95 -0.03
C VAL A 160 -2.66 -9.59 1.03
N GLU A 161 -2.37 -10.51 1.95
CA GLU A 161 -1.48 -10.25 3.08
C GLU A 161 -0.05 -10.03 2.59
N VAL A 162 0.47 -10.95 1.76
CA VAL A 162 1.80 -10.83 1.17
C VAL A 162 1.86 -9.66 0.20
N SER A 163 0.85 -9.45 -0.65
CA SER A 163 0.81 -8.34 -1.61
C SER A 163 0.79 -6.96 -0.95
N THR A 164 0.43 -6.87 0.33
CA THR A 164 0.38 -5.63 1.10
C THR A 164 1.40 -5.57 2.25
N ALA A 165 2.22 -6.60 2.43
CA ALA A 165 3.20 -6.69 3.52
C ALA A 165 4.17 -5.50 3.53
N TRP A 166 4.61 -5.05 2.36
CA TRP A 166 5.50 -3.88 2.21
C TRP A 166 4.90 -2.58 2.76
N LEU A 167 3.57 -2.45 2.82
CA LEU A 167 2.91 -1.32 3.46
C LEU A 167 2.94 -1.44 4.98
N GLN A 168 3.08 -2.63 5.54
CA GLN A 168 3.11 -2.84 7.00
C GLN A 168 4.51 -2.72 7.58
N GLU A 169 5.53 -3.17 6.83
CA GLU A 169 6.94 -3.13 7.26
C GLU A 169 7.49 -1.71 7.42
N GLY A 170 6.98 -0.74 6.64
CA GLY A 170 7.40 0.66 6.76
C GLY A 170 8.85 0.93 6.35
N SER A 171 9.43 0.04 5.53
CA SER A 171 10.82 0.10 5.06
C SER A 171 11.04 1.16 3.96
N LEU A 172 9.97 1.70 3.38
CA LEU A 172 10.03 2.73 2.34
C LEU A 172 9.84 4.13 2.90
N PHE A 173 10.51 5.10 2.26
CA PHE A 173 10.21 6.50 2.48
C PHE A 173 8.73 6.78 2.15
N PRO A 174 8.04 7.62 2.94
CA PRO A 174 6.63 7.93 2.72
C PRO A 174 6.34 8.50 1.31
N GLU A 175 7.34 9.15 0.71
CA GLU A 175 7.36 9.62 -0.67
C GLU A 175 7.16 8.46 -1.65
N THR A 176 8.07 7.48 -1.58
CA THR A 176 8.15 6.31 -2.46
C THR A 176 6.88 5.47 -2.34
N GLU A 177 6.40 5.26 -1.11
CA GLU A 177 5.11 4.60 -0.86
C GLU A 177 3.96 5.33 -1.57
N GLY A 178 3.93 6.67 -1.49
CA GLY A 178 2.93 7.49 -2.16
C GLY A 178 2.95 7.35 -3.68
N PHE A 179 4.14 7.30 -4.29
CA PHE A 179 4.29 7.07 -5.74
C PHE A 179 3.83 5.68 -6.16
N ALA A 180 4.21 4.64 -5.42
CA ALA A 180 3.80 3.26 -5.70
C ALA A 180 2.27 3.11 -5.67
N LEU A 181 1.62 3.71 -4.67
CA LEU A 181 0.15 3.70 -4.56
C LEU A 181 -0.53 4.50 -5.67
N ALA A 182 0.05 5.62 -6.10
CA ALA A 182 -0.45 6.40 -7.23
C ALA A 182 -0.38 5.61 -8.55
N ILE A 183 0.70 4.83 -8.75
CA ILE A 183 0.83 3.90 -9.90
C ILE A 183 -0.26 2.83 -9.84
N GLN A 184 -0.44 2.16 -8.70
CA GLN A 184 -1.50 1.16 -8.50
C GLN A 184 -2.89 1.75 -8.78
N ASP A 185 -3.15 2.97 -8.32
CA ASP A 185 -4.43 3.67 -8.50
C ASP A 185 -4.60 4.30 -9.90
N GLN A 186 -3.61 4.14 -10.78
CA GLN A 186 -3.61 4.68 -12.14
C GLN A 186 -3.61 6.22 -12.23
N ILE A 187 -3.08 6.90 -11.20
CA ILE A 187 -2.96 8.36 -11.12
C ILE A 187 -1.50 8.77 -11.37
N VAL A 188 -1.04 8.59 -12.59
CA VAL A 188 0.29 9.01 -13.03
C VAL A 188 0.15 9.75 -14.35
N ALA A 189 0.96 10.79 -14.54
CA ALA A 189 0.95 11.65 -15.74
C ALA A 189 1.55 10.95 -16.97
N THR A 190 0.98 9.80 -17.35
CA THR A 190 1.24 9.20 -18.66
C THR A 190 0.56 10.02 -19.75
N ASN A 191 1.06 9.95 -20.98
CA ASN A 191 0.50 10.64 -22.13
C ASN A 191 -0.98 10.27 -22.37
N ASN A 192 -1.35 9.00 -22.14
CA ASN A 192 -2.75 8.58 -22.22
C ASN A 192 -3.62 9.23 -21.11
N TYR A 193 -3.12 9.29 -19.87
CA TYR A 193 -3.82 9.95 -18.76
C TYR A 193 -3.97 11.45 -19.01
N ARG A 194 -2.89 12.12 -19.44
CA ARG A 194 -2.89 13.56 -19.75
C ARG A 194 -3.88 13.91 -20.86
N LYS A 195 -3.91 13.13 -21.94
CA LYS A 195 -4.83 13.36 -23.06
C LYS A 195 -6.31 13.13 -22.71
N TYR A 196 -6.64 12.03 -22.05
CA TYR A 196 -8.04 11.61 -21.88
C TYR A 196 -8.67 11.97 -20.51
N ILE A 197 -7.85 12.19 -19.48
CA ILE A 197 -8.34 12.51 -18.13
C ILE A 197 -8.11 13.98 -17.80
N ILE A 198 -6.92 14.51 -18.11
CA ILE A 198 -6.61 15.94 -17.88
C ILE A 198 -7.07 16.81 -19.07
N ASN A 199 -7.39 16.19 -20.23
CA ASN A 199 -7.74 16.89 -21.47
C ASN A 199 -6.65 17.86 -21.96
N GLU A 200 -5.38 17.50 -21.74
CA GLU A 200 -4.25 18.24 -22.29
C GLU A 200 -4.06 17.93 -23.78
N ASN A 201 -3.63 18.93 -24.54
CA ASN A 201 -3.26 18.76 -25.94
C ASN A 201 -1.88 18.09 -26.07
N VAL A 202 -1.85 16.77 -25.86
CA VAL A 202 -0.65 15.93 -25.98
C VAL A 202 -0.95 14.66 -26.77
N PRO A 203 0.06 14.06 -27.44
CA PRO A 203 -0.13 12.73 -28.04
C PRO A 203 -0.46 11.70 -26.95
N ASP A 204 -1.25 10.68 -27.28
CA ASP A 204 -1.52 9.53 -26.40
C ASP A 204 -0.48 8.41 -26.56
N LYS A 205 0.46 8.56 -27.49
CA LYS A 205 1.49 7.58 -27.77
C LYS A 205 2.58 7.56 -26.70
N CYS A 206 3.18 6.38 -26.52
CA CYS A 206 4.31 6.16 -25.64
C CYS A 206 5.48 7.08 -26.01
N ARG A 207 5.98 7.85 -25.04
CA ARG A 207 7.13 8.75 -25.20
C ARG A 207 8.45 8.03 -25.49
N PHE A 208 8.50 6.72 -25.25
CA PHE A 208 9.69 5.90 -25.50
C PHE A 208 9.63 5.19 -26.86
N CYS A 209 8.56 4.42 -27.12
CA CYS A 209 8.47 3.63 -28.36
C CYS A 209 7.66 4.29 -29.49
N GLY A 210 6.83 5.29 -29.20
CA GLY A 210 5.99 5.97 -30.19
C GLY A 210 4.83 5.17 -30.80
N THR A 211 4.71 3.87 -30.54
CA THR A 211 3.78 2.99 -31.28
C THR A 211 2.42 2.79 -30.59
N THR A 212 2.44 2.38 -29.33
CA THR A 212 1.25 2.05 -28.53
C THR A 212 0.84 3.23 -27.65
N ASN A 213 -0.37 3.17 -27.09
CA ASN A 213 -0.85 4.19 -26.18
C ASN A 213 -0.12 4.09 -24.83
N GLU A 214 0.31 5.23 -24.29
CA GLU A 214 1.09 5.30 -23.06
C GLU A 214 0.21 5.11 -21.81
N ARG A 215 -0.15 3.86 -21.54
CA ARG A 215 -0.76 3.47 -20.26
C ARG A 215 0.32 3.02 -19.29
N ILE A 216 -0.01 2.99 -18.00
CA ILE A 216 0.93 2.51 -16.97
C ILE A 216 1.39 1.08 -17.29
N GLN A 217 0.48 0.17 -17.64
CA GLN A 217 0.78 -1.22 -18.01
C GLN A 217 1.79 -1.32 -19.17
N HIS A 218 1.73 -0.36 -20.10
CA HIS A 218 2.66 -0.31 -21.21
C HIS A 218 4.05 0.15 -20.75
N ILE A 219 4.14 1.20 -19.93
CA ILE A 219 5.42 1.68 -19.39
C ILE A 219 6.05 0.68 -18.42
N THR A 220 5.25 -0.07 -17.65
CA THR A 220 5.76 -0.96 -16.60
C THR A 220 6.22 -2.31 -17.12
N ASN A 221 5.59 -2.85 -18.18
CA ASN A 221 5.93 -4.17 -18.72
C ASN A 221 5.50 -4.40 -20.20
N GLY A 222 5.25 -3.35 -20.99
CA GLY A 222 4.77 -3.49 -22.37
C GLY A 222 5.58 -2.75 -23.44
N CYS A 223 6.41 -1.79 -23.05
CA CYS A 223 7.26 -1.02 -23.94
C CYS A 223 8.49 -1.83 -24.36
N PRO A 224 8.68 -2.12 -25.66
CA PRO A 224 9.84 -2.89 -26.13
C PRO A 224 11.15 -2.13 -25.90
N VAL A 225 11.12 -0.78 -25.87
CA VAL A 225 12.31 0.05 -25.60
C VAL A 225 12.82 -0.13 -24.18
N LEU A 226 11.95 -0.46 -23.22
CA LEU A 226 12.29 -0.60 -21.81
C LEU A 226 12.59 -2.06 -21.42
N SER A 227 12.43 -3.03 -22.33
CA SER A 227 12.53 -4.45 -21.98
C SER A 227 13.95 -4.89 -21.65
N TYR A 228 14.91 -4.48 -22.46
CA TYR A 228 16.32 -4.85 -22.34
C TYR A 228 17.08 -4.01 -21.28
N THR A 229 16.44 -2.99 -20.71
CA THR A 229 17.03 -2.14 -19.66
C THR A 229 16.26 -2.26 -18.36
N GLU A 230 15.17 -1.50 -18.21
CA GLU A 230 14.42 -1.34 -16.96
C GLU A 230 13.78 -2.66 -16.50
N TYR A 231 13.21 -3.43 -17.42
CA TYR A 231 12.53 -4.68 -17.03
C TYR A 231 13.54 -5.76 -16.65
N LEU A 232 14.62 -5.90 -17.43
CA LEU A 232 15.73 -6.81 -17.10
C LEU A 232 16.40 -6.44 -15.78
N GLN A 233 16.65 -5.15 -15.53
CA GLN A 233 17.23 -4.70 -14.26
C GLN A 233 16.30 -5.01 -13.08
N ARG A 234 14.98 -4.78 -13.22
CA ARG A 234 14.00 -5.12 -12.19
C ARG A 234 14.00 -6.62 -11.88
N HIS A 235 13.96 -7.45 -12.91
CA HIS A 235 14.05 -8.90 -12.80
C HIS A 235 15.31 -9.32 -12.04
N ASN A 236 16.47 -8.84 -12.47
CA ASN A 236 17.75 -9.19 -11.87
C ASN A 236 17.87 -8.70 -10.42
N ASN A 237 17.28 -7.56 -10.06
CA ASN A 237 17.26 -7.09 -8.69
C ASN A 237 16.48 -8.04 -7.76
N VAL A 238 15.33 -8.56 -8.20
CA VAL A 238 14.56 -9.54 -7.44
C VAL A 238 15.36 -10.83 -7.27
N ALA A 239 15.91 -11.35 -8.37
CA ALA A 239 16.76 -12.54 -8.32
C ALA A 239 17.96 -12.35 -7.38
N LYS A 240 18.63 -11.18 -7.41
CA LYS A 240 19.78 -10.87 -6.53
C LYS A 240 19.44 -10.95 -5.05
N ILE A 241 18.26 -10.45 -4.66
CA ILE A 241 17.78 -10.52 -3.28
C ILE A 241 17.63 -11.99 -2.87
N ILE A 242 16.97 -12.80 -3.70
CA ILE A 242 16.74 -14.22 -3.43
C ILE A 242 18.07 -14.98 -3.35
N HIS A 243 18.96 -14.82 -4.33
CA HIS A 243 20.25 -15.50 -4.36
C HIS A 243 21.11 -15.16 -3.13
N GLN A 244 21.14 -13.90 -2.73
CA GLN A 244 21.89 -13.46 -1.55
C GLN A 244 21.32 -14.08 -0.27
N GLN A 245 19.99 -14.09 -0.11
CA GLN A 245 19.35 -14.72 1.04
C GLN A 245 19.61 -16.22 1.08
N LEU A 246 19.47 -16.92 -0.05
CA LEU A 246 19.75 -18.35 -0.16
C LEU A 246 21.21 -18.69 0.20
N GLY A 247 22.16 -17.85 -0.24
CA GLY A 247 23.57 -17.99 0.09
C GLY A 247 23.87 -17.77 1.58
N LYS A 248 23.23 -16.77 2.19
CA LYS A 248 23.36 -16.47 3.63
C LYS A 248 22.80 -17.60 4.49
N ASP A 249 21.59 -18.07 4.20
CA ASP A 249 20.91 -19.13 4.95
C ASP A 249 21.67 -20.46 4.93
N ARG A 250 22.50 -20.68 3.90
CA ARG A 250 23.32 -21.88 3.71
C ARG A 250 24.78 -21.68 4.15
N GLY A 251 25.12 -20.53 4.74
CA GLY A 251 26.49 -20.23 5.17
C GLY A 251 27.50 -20.15 4.01
N LEU A 252 27.03 -19.85 2.80
CA LEU A 252 27.84 -19.62 1.59
C LEU A 252 28.28 -18.16 1.45
N LEU A 253 27.56 -17.24 2.12
CA LEU A 253 27.87 -15.82 2.20
C LEU A 253 27.95 -15.41 3.67
N ALA A 254 28.99 -14.65 4.02
CA ALA A 254 29.24 -14.23 5.40
C ALA A 254 28.39 -13.01 5.81
N GLU A 255 28.18 -12.07 4.88
CA GLU A 255 27.50 -10.81 5.15
C GLU A 255 26.45 -10.49 4.09
N GLU A 256 25.44 -9.73 4.51
CA GLU A 256 24.43 -9.19 3.62
C GLU A 256 24.77 -7.74 3.25
N THR A 257 24.70 -7.45 1.97
CA THR A 257 24.93 -6.15 1.36
C THR A 257 23.67 -5.69 0.65
N PRO A 258 23.44 -4.37 0.53
CA PRO A 258 22.29 -3.86 -0.20
C PRO A 258 22.23 -4.43 -1.62
N TYR A 259 21.05 -4.86 -2.06
CA TYR A 259 20.87 -5.59 -3.34
C TYR A 259 21.47 -4.86 -4.56
N PHE A 260 21.49 -3.53 -4.54
CA PHE A 260 22.04 -2.70 -5.62
C PHE A 260 23.57 -2.69 -5.67
N LYS A 261 24.25 -3.08 -4.59
CA LYS A 261 25.71 -3.32 -4.54
C LYS A 261 26.08 -4.78 -4.77
N TYR A 262 25.14 -5.68 -4.49
CA TYR A 262 25.37 -7.11 -4.61
C TYR A 262 25.61 -7.54 -6.07
N GLN A 263 26.68 -8.29 -6.27
CA GLN A 263 26.99 -8.99 -7.52
C GLN A 263 26.97 -10.49 -7.25
N PRO A 264 26.01 -11.23 -7.81
CA PRO A 264 25.90 -12.66 -7.59
C PRO A 264 27.07 -13.37 -8.28
N ALA A 265 27.76 -14.24 -7.53
CA ALA A 265 28.70 -15.17 -8.12
C ALA A 265 27.92 -16.21 -8.94
N ARG A 266 28.47 -16.62 -10.10
CA ARG A 266 27.88 -17.66 -10.96
C ARG A 266 27.58 -18.95 -10.21
N MET A 267 28.39 -19.25 -9.22
CA MET A 267 28.29 -20.45 -8.40
C MET A 267 28.81 -20.17 -6.99
N LEU A 268 27.98 -20.49 -6.00
CA LEU A 268 28.36 -20.59 -4.60
C LEU A 268 28.29 -22.06 -4.21
N GLN A 269 29.35 -22.59 -3.61
CA GLN A 269 29.40 -23.99 -3.19
C GLN A 269 30.19 -24.14 -1.89
N LYS A 270 29.65 -24.96 -1.00
CA LYS A 270 30.31 -25.41 0.23
C LYS A 270 29.71 -26.75 0.62
N ASP A 271 30.57 -27.69 1.00
CA ASP A 271 30.17 -29.04 1.37
C ASP A 271 29.27 -29.66 0.27
N ASP A 272 28.13 -30.21 0.66
CA ASP A 272 27.15 -30.85 -0.23
C ASP A 272 26.08 -29.89 -0.76
N VAL A 273 26.30 -28.57 -0.71
CA VAL A 273 25.31 -27.56 -1.13
C VAL A 273 25.89 -26.64 -2.19
N LYS A 274 25.13 -26.43 -3.27
CA LYS A 274 25.47 -25.55 -4.39
C LYS A 274 24.31 -24.66 -4.77
N VAL A 275 24.61 -23.39 -5.04
CA VAL A 275 23.67 -22.39 -5.57
C VAL A 275 24.28 -21.82 -6.85
N ASN A 276 23.62 -22.06 -7.98
CA ASN A 276 24.00 -21.47 -9.27
C ASN A 276 23.17 -20.23 -9.55
N TRP A 277 23.77 -19.28 -10.28
CA TRP A 277 23.13 -18.06 -10.75
C TRP A 277 23.21 -17.97 -12.28
N ASP A 278 22.07 -17.95 -12.96
CA ASP A 278 21.94 -17.70 -14.41
C ASP A 278 22.93 -18.53 -15.27
N GLU A 279 23.16 -19.78 -14.89
CA GLU A 279 24.10 -20.68 -15.56
C GLU A 279 23.33 -21.84 -16.25
N PRO A 280 23.65 -22.16 -17.51
CA PRO A 280 23.11 -23.35 -18.18
C PRO A 280 23.50 -24.62 -17.43
N ILE A 281 22.50 -25.47 -17.21
CA ILE A 281 22.68 -26.77 -16.58
C ILE A 281 22.92 -27.82 -17.66
N VAL A 282 23.97 -28.61 -17.46
CA VAL A 282 24.28 -29.75 -18.32
C VAL A 282 23.31 -30.88 -18.01
N THR A 283 22.60 -31.33 -19.03
CA THR A 283 21.64 -32.45 -19.00
C THR A 283 22.15 -33.57 -19.90
N ASP A 284 21.72 -34.80 -19.63
CA ASP A 284 22.07 -36.01 -20.41
C ASP A 284 21.30 -36.10 -21.73
N ARG A 285 20.07 -35.56 -21.78
CA ARG A 285 19.29 -35.33 -23.00
C ARG A 285 19.19 -33.84 -23.32
N THR A 286 18.83 -33.52 -24.55
CA THR A 286 18.57 -32.14 -24.97
C THR A 286 17.29 -31.62 -24.31
N VAL A 287 17.42 -30.67 -23.40
CA VAL A 287 16.30 -29.94 -22.80
C VAL A 287 16.23 -28.54 -23.40
N ALA A 288 15.04 -28.12 -23.85
CA ALA A 288 14.85 -26.82 -24.51
C ALA A 288 15.15 -25.63 -23.59
N HIS A 289 14.90 -25.79 -22.28
CA HIS A 289 15.10 -24.76 -21.27
C HIS A 289 15.94 -25.29 -20.12
N ASN A 290 17.26 -25.06 -20.18
CA ASN A 290 18.21 -25.57 -19.20
C ASN A 290 18.91 -24.47 -18.36
N ARG A 291 18.51 -23.20 -18.51
CA ARG A 291 19.08 -22.06 -17.78
C ARG A 291 18.01 -21.43 -16.89
N PRO A 292 17.88 -21.85 -15.62
CA PRO A 292 17.06 -21.15 -14.64
C PRO A 292 17.81 -19.92 -14.10
N ASP A 293 17.09 -19.01 -13.46
CA ASP A 293 17.73 -17.86 -12.80
C ASP A 293 18.58 -18.32 -11.62
N ILE A 294 18.05 -19.25 -10.82
CA ILE A 294 18.75 -19.82 -9.68
C ILE A 294 18.47 -21.34 -9.64
N LEU A 295 19.52 -22.12 -9.42
CA LEU A 295 19.41 -23.53 -9.07
C LEU A 295 20.05 -23.77 -7.72
N VAL A 296 19.29 -24.31 -6.77
CA VAL A 296 19.81 -24.79 -5.50
C VAL A 296 19.87 -26.31 -5.53
N MET A 297 21.00 -26.89 -5.13
CA MET A 297 21.17 -28.34 -4.98
C MET A 297 21.76 -28.66 -3.61
N ASP A 298 21.22 -29.70 -3.00
CA ASP A 298 21.70 -30.29 -1.74
C ASP A 298 21.88 -31.80 -1.95
N TRP A 299 23.13 -32.24 -2.09
CA TRP A 299 23.45 -33.66 -2.30
C TRP A 299 23.30 -34.50 -1.04
N LYS A 300 23.47 -33.89 0.14
CA LYS A 300 23.34 -34.60 1.42
C LYS A 300 21.90 -35.01 1.67
N ASN A 301 20.97 -34.09 1.45
CA ASN A 301 19.52 -34.31 1.59
C ASN A 301 18.85 -34.70 0.26
N LYS A 302 19.62 -34.85 -0.82
CA LYS A 302 19.20 -35.29 -2.15
C LYS A 302 18.00 -34.52 -2.70
N TRP A 303 18.04 -33.19 -2.67
CA TRP A 303 17.01 -32.37 -3.29
C TRP A 303 17.57 -31.20 -4.09
N ALA A 304 16.75 -30.66 -5.01
CA ALA A 304 17.07 -29.44 -5.74
C ALA A 304 15.84 -28.56 -5.96
N ASP A 305 16.06 -27.24 -6.02
CA ASP A 305 15.05 -26.25 -6.35
C ASP A 305 15.49 -25.45 -7.57
N ILE A 306 14.66 -25.48 -8.62
CA ILE A 306 14.77 -24.64 -9.81
C ILE A 306 13.92 -23.40 -9.55
N ILE A 307 14.56 -22.25 -9.38
CA ILE A 307 13.88 -20.98 -9.10
C ILE A 307 13.98 -20.10 -10.34
N ASP A 308 12.84 -19.62 -10.81
CA ASP A 308 12.75 -18.71 -11.96
C ASP A 308 11.82 -17.54 -11.62
N ILE A 309 12.29 -16.32 -11.84
CA ILE A 309 11.62 -15.07 -11.46
C ILE A 309 10.84 -14.52 -12.65
N ALA A 310 9.67 -13.93 -12.41
CA ALA A 310 9.12 -12.97 -13.37
C ALA A 310 8.34 -11.85 -12.70
N VAL A 311 8.33 -10.70 -13.39
CA VAL A 311 7.65 -9.50 -12.94
C VAL A 311 6.61 -9.04 -13.99
N PRO A 312 5.51 -9.78 -14.19
CA PRO A 312 4.53 -9.51 -15.23
C PRO A 312 3.55 -8.38 -14.86
N ASN A 313 2.71 -7.96 -15.81
CA ASN A 313 1.51 -7.18 -15.49
C ASN A 313 0.53 -8.01 -14.65
N ASP A 314 -0.29 -7.33 -13.84
CA ASP A 314 -1.24 -7.93 -12.89
C ASP A 314 -2.12 -9.04 -13.50
N GLU A 315 -2.67 -8.81 -14.69
CA GLU A 315 -3.53 -9.77 -15.40
C GLU A 315 -2.81 -11.05 -15.87
N ASN A 316 -1.47 -11.03 -15.89
CA ASN A 316 -0.65 -12.12 -16.44
C ASN A 316 0.06 -12.94 -15.35
N VAL A 317 -0.11 -12.63 -14.06
CA VAL A 317 0.58 -13.32 -12.96
C VAL A 317 0.33 -14.83 -12.96
N SER A 318 -0.93 -15.27 -13.05
CA SER A 318 -1.27 -16.70 -13.07
C SER A 318 -0.74 -17.41 -14.32
N ARG A 319 -0.84 -16.76 -15.49
CA ARG A 319 -0.31 -17.33 -16.75
C ARG A 319 1.22 -17.48 -16.68
N ALA A 320 1.93 -16.45 -16.22
CA ALA A 320 3.38 -16.47 -16.10
C ALA A 320 3.87 -17.57 -15.14
N TRP A 321 3.13 -17.80 -14.05
CA TRP A 321 3.44 -18.91 -13.14
C TRP A 321 3.30 -20.26 -13.86
N SER A 322 2.15 -20.53 -14.47
CA SER A 322 1.90 -21.81 -15.17
C SER A 322 2.89 -22.06 -16.30
N GLU A 323 3.21 -21.04 -17.09
CA GLU A 323 4.21 -21.12 -18.16
C GLU A 323 5.59 -21.50 -17.62
N LYS A 324 6.04 -20.90 -16.51
CA LYS A 324 7.33 -21.24 -15.89
C LYS A 324 7.35 -22.62 -15.26
N VAL A 325 6.26 -23.03 -14.59
CA VAL A 325 6.15 -24.40 -14.06
C VAL A 325 6.33 -25.41 -15.18
N GLN A 326 5.62 -25.24 -16.30
CA GLN A 326 5.70 -26.12 -17.46
C GLN A 326 7.09 -26.09 -18.12
N LYS A 327 7.64 -24.89 -18.29
CA LYS A 327 8.95 -24.64 -18.94
C LYS A 327 10.09 -25.45 -18.34
N TYR A 328 10.10 -25.67 -17.02
CA TYR A 328 11.21 -26.34 -16.32
C TYR A 328 10.89 -27.77 -15.85
N GLN A 329 9.73 -28.35 -16.21
CA GLN A 329 9.42 -29.74 -15.83
C GLN A 329 10.44 -30.73 -16.38
N ASP A 330 10.81 -30.59 -17.66
CA ASP A 330 11.77 -31.51 -18.30
C ASP A 330 13.15 -31.43 -17.65
N LEU A 331 13.59 -30.21 -17.30
CA LEU A 331 14.84 -29.99 -16.56
C LEU A 331 14.77 -30.61 -15.15
N ALA A 332 13.63 -30.49 -14.46
CA ALA A 332 13.44 -31.06 -13.14
C ALA A 332 13.54 -32.59 -13.15
N ILE A 333 12.92 -33.23 -14.14
CA ILE A 333 12.96 -34.69 -14.34
C ILE A 333 14.41 -35.14 -14.60
N ASP A 334 15.14 -34.43 -15.45
CA ASP A 334 16.53 -34.79 -15.76
C ASP A 334 17.47 -34.58 -14.59
N LEU A 335 17.37 -33.44 -13.92
CA LEU A 335 18.15 -33.17 -12.71
C LEU A 335 17.96 -34.27 -11.68
N LYS A 336 16.71 -34.73 -11.51
CA LYS A 336 16.39 -35.81 -10.58
C LYS A 336 17.12 -37.11 -10.94
N HIS A 337 17.12 -37.48 -12.22
CA HIS A 337 17.77 -38.71 -12.68
C HIS A 337 19.31 -38.60 -12.69
N VAL A 338 19.86 -37.55 -13.31
CA VAL A 338 21.31 -37.35 -13.49
C VAL A 338 22.02 -37.27 -12.14
N TYR A 339 21.46 -36.51 -11.19
CA TYR A 339 22.07 -36.32 -9.87
C TYR A 339 21.54 -37.28 -8.81
N ARG A 340 20.66 -38.24 -9.19
CA ARG A 340 20.06 -39.25 -8.29
C ARG A 340 19.42 -38.62 -7.04
N LEU A 341 18.65 -37.55 -7.26
CA LEU A 341 17.97 -36.80 -6.21
C LEU A 341 16.62 -37.45 -5.86
N ASP A 342 16.19 -37.33 -4.61
CA ASP A 342 14.89 -37.82 -4.15
C ASP A 342 13.77 -36.85 -4.56
N LYS A 343 14.07 -35.54 -4.61
CA LYS A 343 13.10 -34.48 -4.93
C LYS A 343 13.72 -33.36 -5.76
N VAL A 344 13.01 -32.92 -6.79
CA VAL A 344 13.34 -31.67 -7.50
C VAL A 344 12.07 -30.84 -7.62
N ARG A 345 12.11 -29.56 -7.20
CA ARG A 345 10.98 -28.63 -7.28
C ARG A 345 11.23 -27.58 -8.34
N VAL A 346 10.17 -27.21 -9.06
CA VAL A 346 10.14 -25.98 -9.86
C VAL A 346 9.39 -24.94 -9.04
N MET A 347 10.06 -23.84 -8.72
CA MET A 347 9.57 -22.79 -7.82
C MET A 347 9.60 -21.44 -8.52
N PRO A 348 8.59 -21.11 -9.36
CA PRO A 348 8.51 -19.80 -9.98
C PRO A 348 8.18 -18.73 -8.93
N ILE A 349 8.97 -17.66 -8.88
CA ILE A 349 8.69 -16.50 -8.04
C ILE A 349 8.10 -15.40 -8.92
N ILE A 350 6.77 -15.27 -8.84
CA ILE A 350 6.00 -14.31 -9.64
C ILE A 350 5.49 -13.19 -8.73
N ILE A 351 5.94 -11.97 -9.00
CA ILE A 351 5.48 -10.75 -8.33
C ILE A 351 5.06 -9.78 -9.43
N SER A 352 3.82 -9.28 -9.44
CA SER A 352 3.43 -8.35 -10.50
C SER A 352 4.18 -7.03 -10.42
N VAL A 353 4.16 -6.23 -11.49
CA VAL A 353 4.70 -4.86 -11.50
C VAL A 353 4.11 -3.95 -10.41
N ASN A 354 2.90 -4.27 -9.94
CA ASN A 354 2.21 -3.55 -8.86
C ASN A 354 2.32 -4.26 -7.50
N GLY A 355 3.11 -5.33 -7.40
CA GLY A 355 3.36 -6.04 -6.15
C GLY A 355 2.32 -7.11 -5.78
N LEU A 356 1.54 -7.62 -6.75
CA LEU A 356 0.62 -8.73 -6.50
C LEU A 356 1.37 -10.06 -6.47
N VAL A 357 1.06 -10.89 -5.48
CA VAL A 357 1.66 -12.20 -5.25
C VAL A 357 0.58 -13.28 -5.24
N LEU A 358 0.85 -14.43 -5.86
CA LEU A 358 -0.07 -15.57 -5.88
C LEU A 358 -0.04 -16.35 -4.56
N LYS A 359 -1.19 -16.87 -4.12
CA LYS A 359 -1.29 -17.74 -2.94
C LYS A 359 -0.44 -19.02 -3.05
N VAL A 360 -0.32 -19.55 -4.28
CA VAL A 360 0.45 -20.78 -4.57
C VAL A 360 1.94 -20.66 -4.20
N ILE A 361 2.45 -19.45 -3.99
CA ILE A 361 3.83 -19.25 -3.54
C ILE A 361 4.06 -19.88 -2.17
N HIS A 362 3.04 -19.93 -1.30
CA HIS A 362 3.11 -20.58 0.02
C HIS A 362 3.13 -22.10 -0.06
N GLU A 363 2.61 -22.69 -1.13
CA GLU A 363 2.68 -24.14 -1.37
C GLU A 363 4.05 -24.55 -1.97
N SER A 364 4.78 -23.58 -2.52
CA SER A 364 6.05 -23.79 -3.21
C SER A 364 7.25 -23.67 -2.26
N LEU A 365 7.21 -22.71 -1.33
CA LEU A 365 8.22 -22.46 -0.28
C LEU A 365 8.15 -23.54 0.80
#